data_AF-A0A562LHQ5-F1
#
_entry.id   AF-A0A562LHQ5-F1
#
_cell.length_a   1.000
_cell.length_b   1.000
_cell.length_c   1.000
_cell.angle_alpha   90.00
_cell.angle_beta   90.00
_cell.angle_gamma   90.00
#
_symmetry.space_group_name_H-M   'P 1'
#
loop_
_entity.id
_entity.type
_entity.pdbx_description
1 polymer ?
#
loop_
_entity_poly.entity_id
_entity_poly.type
_entity_poly.pdbx_seq_one_letter_code
_entity_poly.pdbx_strand_id
1 'polypeptide(L)'
;MRTRSIAKLAGAAAAFVAIASLGLALAPSAHAQDFFSQLFGGFRMRPPPEIRTPFPHDDVPRYDVPRQRAAYGGGTAYCVRGCDGRYFPAQGSDAESKAQSCKSFCPASETSLVYGSNIDDATTQNGKSYSDLPNAFRYRNEIVTGCTCNGKDPVGLAQVKVEDDPTLRKGDIVAGAGGLVVATRNANDRRGVAMNFSPLPDSVRARFRQVPVVAKE
;
A
#
# COMPACT_ATOMS: atom_id res chain seq x y z
N MET A 1 -78.21 14.68 -79.91
CA MET A 1 -78.55 16.00 -79.34
C MET A 1 -78.67 15.83 -77.83
N ARG A 2 -77.92 16.62 -77.04
CA ARG A 2 -78.16 16.97 -75.63
C ARG A 2 -78.18 15.88 -74.52
N THR A 3 -77.12 15.98 -73.71
CA THR A 3 -77.06 16.19 -72.23
C THR A 3 -77.32 15.07 -71.20
N ARG A 4 -76.36 15.04 -70.24
CA ARG A 4 -76.49 15.08 -68.75
C ARG A 4 -76.49 13.76 -67.97
N SER A 5 -75.46 13.55 -67.14
CA SER A 5 -75.46 13.79 -65.68
C SER A 5 -74.50 12.88 -64.90
N ILE A 6 -74.02 13.45 -63.79
CA ILE A 6 -72.90 13.10 -62.93
C ILE A 6 -73.30 12.05 -61.87
N ALA A 7 -72.36 11.20 -61.41
CA ALA A 7 -71.97 11.06 -59.98
C ALA A 7 -71.62 9.62 -59.50
N LYS A 8 -70.40 9.50 -58.92
CA LYS A 8 -70.00 8.67 -57.74
C LYS A 8 -69.93 7.13 -57.94
N LEU A 9 -69.10 6.32 -57.29
CA LEU A 9 -68.18 6.35 -56.14
C LEU A 9 -66.96 5.45 -56.51
N ALA A 10 -65.69 5.77 -56.28
CA ALA A 10 -64.95 5.79 -55.01
C ALA A 10 -65.05 4.50 -54.16
N GLY A 11 -63.93 3.76 -54.08
CA GLY A 11 -63.61 2.93 -52.91
C GLY A 11 -63.63 1.41 -53.12
N ALA A 12 -62.52 0.83 -53.62
CA ALA A 12 -62.27 -0.61 -53.45
C ALA A 12 -60.80 -1.05 -53.53
N ALA A 13 -59.81 -0.15 -53.62
CA ALA A 13 -58.41 -0.54 -53.88
C ALA A 13 -57.43 -0.29 -52.71
N ALA A 14 -57.92 -0.06 -51.49
CA ALA A 14 -57.06 0.31 -50.35
C ALA A 14 -57.05 -0.70 -49.19
N ALA A 15 -57.47 -1.97 -49.41
CA ALA A 15 -57.62 -2.94 -48.33
C ALA A 15 -56.51 -4.01 -48.22
N PHE A 16 -55.56 -4.09 -49.16
CA PHE A 16 -54.54 -5.18 -49.16
C PHE A 16 -53.11 -4.76 -48.81
N VAL A 17 -52.82 -3.47 -48.63
CA VAL A 17 -51.45 -3.01 -48.29
C VAL A 17 -51.26 -2.78 -46.77
N ALA A 18 -52.34 -2.72 -45.98
CA ALA A 18 -52.27 -2.34 -44.57
C ALA A 18 -52.15 -3.50 -43.57
N ILE A 19 -51.94 -4.75 -44.01
CA ILE A 19 -51.79 -5.90 -43.10
C ILE A 19 -50.32 -6.33 -42.93
N ALA A 20 -49.39 -5.82 -43.75
CA ALA A 20 -47.96 -6.17 -43.66
C ALA A 20 -47.12 -5.23 -42.77
N SER A 21 -47.74 -4.30 -42.03
CA SER A 21 -47.02 -3.32 -41.20
C SER A 21 -47.39 -3.35 -39.70
N LEU A 22 -48.11 -4.37 -39.24
CA LEU A 22 -48.55 -4.50 -37.83
C LEU A 22 -47.89 -5.70 -37.13
N GLY A 23 -46.56 -5.81 -37.24
CA GLY A 23 -45.79 -6.94 -36.71
C GLY A 23 -44.56 -6.59 -35.87
N LEU A 24 -44.36 -5.33 -35.46
CA LEU A 24 -43.22 -4.92 -34.63
C LEU A 24 -43.62 -3.91 -33.54
N ALA A 25 -44.40 -4.35 -32.56
CA ALA A 25 -44.47 -3.64 -31.28
C ALA A 25 -45.02 -4.59 -30.22
N LEU A 26 -44.12 -5.29 -29.52
CA LEU A 26 -44.23 -5.78 -28.14
C LEU A 26 -43.07 -6.76 -27.90
N ALA A 27 -41.84 -6.28 -28.05
CA ALA A 27 -40.71 -6.94 -27.40
C ALA A 27 -40.59 -6.30 -26.00
N PRO A 28 -40.61 -7.07 -24.90
CA PRO A 28 -40.18 -6.52 -23.62
C PRO A 28 -38.77 -5.98 -23.80
N SER A 29 -38.46 -4.83 -23.19
CA SER A 29 -37.09 -4.35 -23.11
C SER A 29 -36.26 -5.45 -22.45
N ALA A 30 -35.45 -6.14 -23.26
CA ALA A 30 -34.42 -7.02 -22.77
C ALA A 30 -33.41 -6.12 -22.05
N HIS A 31 -33.62 -5.93 -20.75
CA HIS A 31 -32.58 -5.41 -19.89
C HIS A 31 -31.49 -6.48 -19.87
N ALA A 32 -30.50 -6.33 -20.74
CA ALA A 32 -29.21 -6.96 -20.55
C ALA A 32 -28.63 -6.37 -19.26
N GLN A 33 -29.05 -6.91 -18.12
CA GLN A 33 -28.21 -6.87 -16.95
C GLN A 33 -27.04 -7.77 -17.31
N ASP A 34 -25.99 -7.11 -17.76
CA ASP A 34 -24.72 -7.69 -18.14
C ASP A 34 -24.34 -8.81 -17.18
N PHE A 35 -24.21 -10.02 -17.72
CA PHE A 35 -23.68 -11.18 -16.99
C PHE A 35 -22.33 -10.83 -16.31
N PHE A 36 -21.53 -10.00 -16.97
CA PHE A 36 -20.29 -9.45 -16.42
C PHE A 36 -20.50 -8.41 -15.31
N SER A 37 -21.63 -7.72 -15.26
CA SER A 37 -22.01 -6.82 -14.15
C SER A 37 -22.45 -7.59 -12.90
N GLN A 38 -22.95 -8.82 -13.03
CA GLN A 38 -23.16 -9.71 -11.86
C GLN A 38 -21.88 -10.42 -11.41
N LEU A 39 -20.97 -10.73 -12.35
CA LEU A 39 -19.71 -11.40 -12.04
C LEU A 39 -18.62 -10.44 -11.52
N PHE A 40 -18.58 -9.18 -11.99
CA PHE A 40 -17.55 -8.18 -11.65
C PHE A 40 -18.12 -6.87 -11.07
N GLY A 41 -19.44 -6.65 -11.05
CA GLY A 41 -20.06 -5.42 -10.53
C GLY A 41 -20.15 -5.32 -8.99
N GLY A 42 -19.29 -6.04 -8.28
CA GLY A 42 -19.20 -6.03 -6.82
C GLY A 42 -18.43 -4.84 -6.23
N PHE A 43 -18.12 -3.78 -6.98
CA PHE A 43 -17.42 -2.59 -6.46
C PHE A 43 -18.33 -1.61 -5.69
N ARG A 44 -19.51 -2.05 -5.24
CA ARG A 44 -20.07 -1.44 -4.04
C ARG A 44 -19.22 -1.93 -2.88
N MET A 45 -18.31 -1.06 -2.45
CA MET A 45 -17.65 -1.10 -1.14
C MET A 45 -18.68 -1.50 -0.09
N ARG A 46 -18.77 -2.79 0.22
CA ARG A 46 -19.30 -3.21 1.50
C ARG A 46 -18.35 -2.59 2.51
N PRO A 47 -18.82 -1.83 3.51
CA PRO A 47 -17.97 -1.54 4.65
C PRO A 47 -17.43 -2.89 5.16
N PRO A 48 -16.13 -2.99 5.48
CA PRO A 48 -15.60 -4.22 6.03
C PRO A 48 -16.47 -4.62 7.23
N PRO A 49 -16.77 -5.92 7.40
CA PRO A 49 -17.49 -6.36 8.59
C PRO A 49 -16.73 -5.85 9.82
N GLU A 50 -17.41 -5.08 10.67
CA GLU A 50 -16.88 -4.75 11.98
C GLU A 50 -16.74 -6.07 12.74
N ILE A 51 -15.51 -6.54 12.87
CA ILE A 51 -15.18 -7.60 13.82
C ILE A 51 -15.44 -6.98 15.19
N ARG A 52 -16.60 -7.27 15.79
CA ARG A 52 -16.87 -6.96 17.18
C ARG A 52 -15.92 -7.78 18.04
N THR A 53 -14.75 -7.20 18.31
CA THR A 53 -13.84 -7.73 19.32
C THR A 53 -14.48 -7.56 20.70
N PRO A 54 -14.26 -8.45 21.68
CA PRO A 54 -14.93 -8.42 22.99
C PRO A 54 -14.56 -7.23 23.91
N PHE A 55 -13.86 -6.22 23.40
CA PHE A 55 -13.33 -5.11 24.18
C PHE A 55 -14.27 -3.88 24.10
N PRO A 56 -14.57 -3.21 25.23
CA PRO A 56 -15.31 -1.95 25.23
C PRO A 56 -14.59 -0.87 24.41
N HIS A 57 -15.31 -0.19 23.51
CA HIS A 57 -14.81 0.89 22.65
C HIS A 57 -14.87 2.25 23.35
N ASP A 58 -14.27 2.36 24.53
CA ASP A 58 -14.08 3.66 25.17
C ASP A 58 -12.58 3.94 25.29
N ASP A 59 -12.15 5.04 24.66
CA ASP A 59 -10.85 5.71 24.81
C ASP A 59 -9.58 5.05 24.25
N VAL A 60 -9.59 4.61 22.99
CA VAL A 60 -8.35 4.52 22.20
C VAL A 60 -8.15 5.82 21.40
N PRO A 61 -7.13 6.65 21.69
CA PRO A 61 -6.70 7.66 20.74
C PRO A 61 -6.39 6.93 19.44
N ARG A 62 -7.10 7.27 18.37
CA ARG A 62 -6.77 6.83 17.03
C ARG A 62 -5.33 7.27 16.77
N TYR A 63 -4.37 6.38 16.95
CA TYR A 63 -3.07 6.54 16.33
C TYR A 63 -3.37 6.51 14.84
N ASP A 64 -3.51 7.68 14.25
CA ASP A 64 -3.33 7.85 12.82
C ASP A 64 -1.91 7.37 12.53
N VAL A 65 -1.78 6.08 12.21
CA VAL A 65 -0.65 5.60 11.43
C VAL A 65 -0.56 6.59 10.29
N PRO A 66 0.55 7.30 10.08
CA PRO A 66 0.65 8.22 8.98
C PRO A 66 0.38 7.40 7.73
N ARG A 67 -0.84 7.48 7.19
CA ARG A 67 -1.08 7.12 5.80
C ARG A 67 -0.07 7.97 5.08
N GLN A 68 0.92 7.33 4.47
CA GLN A 68 1.77 7.97 3.49
C GLN A 68 0.81 8.71 2.58
N ARG A 69 0.67 10.02 2.78
CA ARG A 69 0.00 10.88 1.84
C ARG A 69 0.90 10.73 0.64
N ALA A 70 0.44 9.97 -0.35
CA ALA A 70 1.06 9.97 -1.66
C ALA A 70 1.19 11.45 -2.02
N ALA A 71 2.41 11.97 -1.95
CA ALA A 71 2.70 13.32 -2.36
C ALA A 71 2.50 13.29 -3.88
N TYR A 72 1.30 13.66 -4.30
CA TYR A 72 0.97 13.93 -5.69
C TYR A 72 1.90 15.04 -6.15
N GLY A 73 3.06 14.69 -6.68
CA GLY A 73 4.10 15.64 -7.10
C GLY A 73 5.51 15.07 -7.25
N GLY A 74 5.82 13.90 -6.69
CA GLY A 74 7.10 13.23 -6.91
C GLY A 74 6.93 11.72 -6.90
N GLY A 75 7.40 11.03 -7.93
CA GLY A 75 7.30 9.57 -8.02
C GLY A 75 7.85 8.86 -6.79
N THR A 76 7.35 7.67 -6.51
CA THR A 76 7.82 6.80 -5.43
C THR A 76 9.33 6.57 -5.60
N ALA A 77 10.07 6.64 -4.50
CA ALA A 77 11.47 6.28 -4.48
C ALA A 77 11.61 4.85 -3.95
N TYR A 78 12.50 4.08 -4.57
CA TYR A 78 12.81 2.71 -4.17
C TYR A 78 14.29 2.56 -3.91
N CYS A 79 14.61 1.89 -2.80
CA CYS A 79 15.92 1.35 -2.54
C CYS A 79 16.03 0.03 -3.30
N VAL A 80 17.01 -0.09 -4.18
CA VAL A 80 17.32 -1.30 -4.93
C VAL A 80 18.64 -1.84 -4.43
N ARG A 81 18.67 -3.11 -4.05
CA ARG A 81 19.87 -3.76 -3.56
C ARG A 81 20.74 -4.25 -4.70
N GLY A 82 22.03 -3.92 -4.69
CA GLY A 82 22.92 -4.14 -5.82
C GLY A 82 23.19 -5.62 -6.15
N CYS A 83 23.18 -6.50 -5.15
CA CYS A 83 23.60 -7.90 -5.34
C CYS A 83 22.51 -8.83 -5.93
N ASP A 84 21.23 -8.52 -5.74
CA ASP A 84 20.11 -9.34 -6.26
C ASP A 84 18.95 -8.53 -6.84
N GLY A 85 19.09 -7.20 -6.89
CA GLY A 85 18.08 -6.30 -7.39
C GLY A 85 16.85 -6.16 -6.49
N ARG A 86 16.81 -6.75 -5.29
CA ARG A 86 15.60 -6.64 -4.44
C ARG A 86 15.32 -5.19 -4.09
N TYR A 87 14.06 -4.78 -4.23
CA TYR A 87 13.64 -3.41 -3.97
C TYR A 87 12.69 -3.29 -2.77
N PHE A 88 12.71 -2.12 -2.15
CA PHE A 88 11.78 -1.72 -1.10
C PHE A 88 11.58 -0.19 -1.10
N PRO A 89 10.46 0.34 -0.57
CA PRO A 89 10.19 1.78 -0.59
C PRO A 89 11.23 2.57 0.22
N ALA A 90 11.83 3.59 -0.39
CA ALA A 90 12.70 4.53 0.31
C ALA A 90 11.86 5.57 1.08
N GLN A 91 12.33 5.96 2.27
CA GLN A 91 11.66 6.96 3.11
C GLN A 91 12.51 8.24 3.17
N GLY A 92 11.87 9.41 3.22
CA GLY A 92 12.56 10.69 3.36
C GLY A 92 12.04 11.76 2.41
N SER A 93 12.31 13.02 2.74
CA SER A 93 11.91 14.19 1.95
C SER A 93 12.78 14.41 0.72
N ASP A 94 14.09 14.30 0.88
CA ASP A 94 15.11 14.57 -0.14
C ASP A 94 15.88 13.30 -0.53
N ALA A 95 16.78 13.42 -1.52
CA ALA A 95 17.57 12.30 -2.03
C ALA A 95 18.53 11.74 -0.98
N GLU A 96 19.12 12.59 -0.14
CA GLU A 96 20.07 12.19 0.90
C GLU A 96 19.37 11.37 2.00
N SER A 97 18.24 11.88 2.51
CA SER A 97 17.40 11.19 3.49
C SER A 97 16.90 9.84 2.96
N LYS A 98 16.52 9.79 1.67
CA LYS A 98 16.15 8.54 1.00
C LYS A 98 17.31 7.56 0.96
N ALA A 99 18.52 8.01 0.62
CA ALA A 99 19.69 7.15 0.55
C ALA A 99 20.09 6.65 1.95
N GLN A 100 20.04 7.53 2.94
CA GLN A 100 20.22 7.21 4.36
C GLN A 100 19.22 6.13 4.79
N SER A 101 17.95 6.25 4.39
CA SER A 101 16.92 5.25 4.72
C SER A 101 17.28 3.87 4.15
N CYS A 102 17.74 3.80 2.89
CA CYS A 102 18.17 2.54 2.28
C CYS A 102 19.32 1.90 3.06
N LYS A 103 20.29 2.70 3.47
CA LYS A 103 21.44 2.27 4.27
C LYS A 103 21.04 1.79 5.66
N SER A 104 20.09 2.47 6.31
CA SER A 104 19.56 2.04 7.62
C SER A 104 18.81 0.72 7.53
N PHE A 105 18.04 0.49 6.47
CA PHE A 105 17.32 -0.77 6.27
C PHE A 105 18.24 -1.93 5.87
N CYS A 106 19.28 -1.65 5.07
CA CYS A 106 20.20 -2.66 4.55
C CYS A 106 21.67 -2.24 4.71
N PRO A 107 22.19 -2.19 5.96
CA PRO A 107 23.56 -1.74 6.24
C PRO A 107 24.64 -2.70 5.74
N ALA A 108 24.33 -3.99 5.58
CA ALA A 108 25.28 -5.00 5.12
C ALA A 108 25.32 -5.18 3.59
N SER A 109 24.53 -4.41 2.83
CA SER A 109 24.45 -4.52 1.37
C SER A 109 24.51 -3.14 0.73
N GLU A 110 25.10 -3.05 -0.46
CA GLU A 110 25.04 -1.83 -1.25
C GLU A 110 23.63 -1.64 -1.82
N THR A 111 23.13 -0.40 -1.75
CA THR A 111 21.81 -0.02 -2.24
C THR A 111 21.89 1.22 -3.12
N SER A 112 21.16 1.21 -4.23
CA SER A 112 20.98 2.36 -5.13
C SER A 112 19.54 2.88 -5.06
N LEU A 113 19.35 4.17 -5.34
CA LEU A 113 18.02 4.77 -5.45
C LEU A 113 17.52 4.80 -6.89
N VAL A 114 16.26 4.40 -7.06
CA VAL A 114 15.49 4.58 -8.30
C VAL A 114 14.16 5.28 -8.00
N TYR A 115 13.59 5.95 -8.98
CA TYR A 115 12.38 6.75 -8.86
C TYR A 115 11.41 6.43 -9.98
N GLY A 116 10.13 6.29 -9.64
CA GLY A 116 9.07 6.01 -10.60
C GLY A 116 7.71 5.96 -9.93
N SER A 117 6.64 6.02 -10.71
CA SER A 117 5.29 5.72 -10.20
C SER A 117 5.20 4.25 -9.76
N ASN A 118 5.83 3.37 -10.52
CA ASN A 118 5.99 1.94 -10.26
C ASN A 118 7.45 1.54 -10.40
N ILE A 119 7.81 0.40 -9.82
CA ILE A 119 9.20 -0.12 -9.88
C ILE A 119 9.63 -0.52 -11.29
N ASP A 120 8.71 -1.06 -12.10
CA ASP A 120 9.04 -1.61 -13.43
C ASP A 120 9.48 -0.50 -14.41
N ASP A 121 8.98 0.73 -14.21
CA ASP A 121 9.35 1.92 -14.98
C ASP A 121 10.33 2.84 -14.21
N ALA A 122 10.84 2.40 -13.06
CA ALA A 122 11.68 3.24 -12.21
C ALA A 122 13.07 3.44 -12.80
N THR A 123 13.60 4.65 -12.65
CA THR A 123 14.92 5.03 -13.18
C THR A 123 15.81 5.61 -12.09
N THR A 124 17.11 5.37 -12.20
CA THR A 124 18.12 6.04 -11.38
C THR A 124 18.15 7.55 -11.68
N GLN A 125 18.83 8.35 -10.85
CA GLN A 125 19.02 9.78 -11.14
C GLN A 125 19.76 10.03 -12.48
N ASN A 126 20.55 9.06 -12.94
CA ASN A 126 21.29 9.12 -14.20
C ASN A 126 20.46 8.62 -15.40
N GLY A 127 19.16 8.34 -15.20
CA GLY A 127 18.24 7.90 -16.26
C GLY A 127 18.30 6.40 -16.60
N LYS A 128 19.16 5.62 -15.95
CA LYS A 128 19.22 4.16 -16.16
C LYS A 128 17.98 3.48 -15.55
N SER A 129 17.28 2.66 -16.33
CA SER A 129 16.14 1.89 -15.85
C SER A 129 16.54 0.85 -14.80
N TYR A 130 15.65 0.57 -13.86
CA TYR A 130 15.79 -0.51 -12.90
C TYR A 130 15.97 -1.87 -13.59
N SER A 131 15.28 -2.13 -14.71
CA SER A 131 15.43 -3.34 -15.54
C SER A 131 16.85 -3.55 -16.08
N ASP A 132 17.60 -2.47 -16.28
CA ASP A 132 18.92 -2.50 -16.92
C ASP A 132 20.05 -2.62 -15.88
N LEU A 133 19.72 -2.65 -14.58
CA LEU A 133 20.70 -2.86 -13.53
C LEU A 133 21.24 -4.31 -13.58
N PRO A 134 22.53 -4.54 -13.26
CA PRO A 134 23.19 -5.83 -13.48
C PRO A 134 22.48 -7.04 -12.85
N ASN A 135 21.82 -6.86 -11.69
CA ASN A 135 21.11 -7.92 -10.97
C ASN A 135 19.61 -7.64 -10.86
N ALA A 136 19.02 -6.84 -11.75
CA ALA A 136 17.60 -6.50 -11.71
C ALA A 136 16.73 -7.77 -11.59
N PHE A 137 15.75 -7.76 -10.68
CA PHE A 137 14.79 -8.84 -10.48
C PHE A 137 15.36 -10.22 -10.11
N ARG A 138 16.67 -10.37 -9.92
CA ARG A 138 17.31 -11.66 -9.63
C ARG A 138 16.74 -12.34 -8.38
N TYR A 139 16.38 -11.54 -7.38
CA TYR A 139 15.71 -11.98 -6.14
C TYR A 139 14.39 -12.75 -6.34
N ARG A 140 13.76 -12.63 -7.52
CA ARG A 140 12.51 -13.35 -7.84
C ARG A 140 12.76 -14.83 -8.12
N ASN A 141 13.97 -15.17 -8.57
CA ASN A 141 14.29 -16.51 -9.07
C ASN A 141 15.21 -17.27 -8.11
N GLU A 142 16.08 -16.57 -7.37
CA GLU A 142 17.03 -17.21 -6.46
C GLU A 142 17.38 -16.35 -5.26
N ILE A 143 17.88 -17.01 -4.21
CA ILE A 143 18.45 -16.38 -3.03
C ILE A 143 19.97 -16.36 -3.19
N VAL A 144 20.54 -15.18 -3.46
CA VAL A 144 21.98 -15.00 -3.63
C VAL A 144 22.68 -15.11 -2.28
N THR A 145 23.63 -16.06 -2.14
CA THR A 145 24.39 -16.26 -0.91
C THR A 145 25.14 -15.00 -0.50
N GLY A 146 25.04 -14.60 0.77
CA GLY A 146 25.68 -13.40 1.31
C GLY A 146 25.03 -12.08 0.87
N CYS A 147 24.04 -12.10 -0.02
CA CYS A 147 23.25 -10.92 -0.36
C CYS A 147 22.09 -10.81 0.63
N THR A 148 22.30 -10.16 1.78
CA THR A 148 21.26 -9.95 2.82
C THR A 148 21.42 -8.58 3.50
N CYS A 149 20.32 -8.01 3.99
CA CYS A 149 20.35 -6.69 4.65
C CYS A 149 21.02 -6.75 6.03
N ASN A 150 21.01 -7.92 6.68
CA ASN A 150 21.61 -8.16 7.99
C ASN A 150 23.00 -8.82 7.92
N GLY A 151 23.46 -9.25 6.74
CA GLY A 151 24.74 -9.91 6.51
C GLY A 151 24.86 -11.34 7.05
N LYS A 152 23.78 -11.94 7.56
CA LYS A 152 23.80 -13.26 8.22
C LYS A 152 22.79 -14.24 7.64
N ASP A 153 21.52 -13.86 7.71
CA ASP A 153 20.41 -14.75 7.38
C ASP A 153 19.89 -14.42 5.97
N PRO A 154 19.56 -15.43 5.15
CA PRO A 154 19.07 -15.21 3.78
C PRO A 154 17.78 -14.37 3.74
N VAL A 155 17.01 -14.40 4.83
CA VAL A 155 15.82 -13.60 5.06
C VAL A 155 15.91 -12.98 6.45
N GLY A 156 15.42 -11.74 6.58
CA GLY A 156 15.41 -11.05 7.86
C GLY A 156 15.66 -9.55 7.70
N LEU A 157 15.21 -8.79 8.70
CA LEU A 157 15.52 -7.37 8.80
C LEU A 157 16.92 -7.20 9.37
N ALA A 158 17.58 -6.09 9.00
CA ALA A 158 18.79 -5.66 9.67
C ALA A 158 18.49 -5.40 11.15
N GLN A 159 19.29 -5.97 12.04
CA GLN A 159 19.20 -5.67 13.45
C GLN A 159 19.84 -4.29 13.68
N VAL A 160 19.03 -3.34 14.11
CA VAL A 160 19.51 -2.05 14.61
C VAL A 160 19.77 -2.25 16.11
N LYS A 161 20.97 -1.92 16.55
CA LYS A 161 21.27 -1.90 17.99
C LYS A 161 20.45 -0.80 18.64
N VAL A 162 19.98 -1.06 19.85
CA VAL A 162 19.18 -0.09 20.62
C VAL A 162 19.93 1.24 20.74
N GLU A 163 21.25 1.20 20.91
CA GLU A 163 22.10 2.39 21.05
C GLU A 163 22.17 3.24 19.76
N ASP A 164 21.94 2.60 18.61
CA ASP A 164 22.02 3.21 17.28
C ASP A 164 20.63 3.56 16.72
N ASP A 165 19.54 3.33 17.47
CA ASP A 165 18.18 3.58 17.02
C ASP A 165 17.83 5.08 17.10
N PRO A 166 17.69 5.79 15.97
CA PRO A 166 17.41 7.22 15.94
C PRO A 166 15.96 7.55 16.35
N THR A 167 15.09 6.55 16.51
CA THR A 167 13.69 6.76 16.89
C THR A 167 13.51 6.87 18.41
N LEU A 168 14.51 6.46 19.19
CA LEU A 168 14.46 6.50 20.65
C LEU A 168 14.38 7.94 21.19
N ARG A 169 13.48 8.12 22.14
CA ARG A 169 13.23 9.38 22.83
C ARG A 169 13.46 9.24 24.33
N LYS A 170 13.68 10.38 24.98
CA LYS A 170 13.81 10.44 26.44
C LYS A 170 12.51 9.93 27.07
N GLY A 171 12.62 8.95 27.95
CA GLY A 171 11.50 8.32 28.65
C GLY A 171 11.05 7.00 28.04
N ASP A 172 11.55 6.64 26.85
CA ASP A 172 11.24 5.35 26.24
C ASP A 172 11.77 4.22 27.11
N ILE A 173 10.93 3.20 27.31
CA ILE A 173 11.29 1.99 28.07
C ILE A 173 11.78 0.96 27.06
N VAL A 174 13.02 0.51 27.22
CA VAL A 174 13.66 -0.44 26.32
C VAL A 174 13.97 -1.75 27.05
N ALA A 175 13.76 -2.88 26.38
CA ALA A 175 14.18 -4.19 26.87
C ALA A 175 15.68 -4.38 26.59
N GLY A 176 16.52 -4.17 27.60
CA GLY A 176 17.94 -4.46 27.54
C GLY A 176 18.28 -5.87 28.01
N ALA A 177 19.53 -6.31 27.82
CA ALA A 177 20.00 -7.63 28.24
C ALA A 177 19.86 -7.88 29.76
N GLY A 178 19.96 -6.84 30.59
CA GLY A 178 19.77 -6.89 32.04
C GLY A 178 18.33 -6.61 32.51
N GLY A 179 17.36 -6.54 31.60
CA GLY A 179 15.97 -6.18 31.89
C GLY A 179 15.56 -4.80 31.36
N LEU A 180 14.42 -4.30 31.85
CA LEU A 180 13.86 -3.03 31.39
C LEU A 180 14.72 -1.84 31.85
N VAL A 181 15.11 -1.00 30.90
CA VAL A 181 15.84 0.25 31.09
C VAL A 181 15.02 1.41 30.54
N VAL A 182 15.31 2.63 30.99
CA VAL A 182 14.72 3.86 30.44
C VAL A 182 15.78 4.67 29.71
N ALA A 183 15.43 5.11 28.51
CA ALA A 183 16.26 5.95 27.68
C ALA A 183 16.27 7.39 28.24
N THR A 184 17.47 7.92 28.46
CA THR A 184 17.72 9.26 28.98
C THR A 184 18.63 10.01 28.03
N ARG A 185 18.48 11.33 27.93
CA ARG A 185 19.33 12.12 27.05
C ARG A 185 20.76 12.10 27.59
N ASN A 186 21.74 11.86 26.72
CA ASN A 186 23.14 12.01 27.11
C ASN A 186 23.46 13.50 27.33
N ALA A 187 23.83 13.87 28.56
CA ALA A 187 24.15 15.25 28.92
C ALA A 187 25.38 15.80 28.18
N ASN A 188 26.27 14.92 27.73
CA ASN A 188 27.49 15.29 27.01
C ASN A 188 27.25 15.45 25.49
N ASP A 189 26.13 14.95 24.97
CA ASP A 189 25.76 15.14 23.57
C ASP A 189 24.83 16.35 23.42
N ARG A 190 25.41 17.49 23.02
CA ARG A 190 24.66 18.73 22.77
C ARG A 190 23.67 18.61 21.60
N ARG A 191 23.85 17.63 20.71
CA ARG A 191 22.92 17.36 19.60
C ARG A 191 21.72 16.52 20.04
N GLY A 192 21.81 15.87 21.20
CA GLY A 192 20.74 15.09 21.81
C GLY A 192 20.33 13.84 21.03
N VAL A 193 21.24 13.31 20.21
CA VAL A 193 21.03 12.12 19.38
C VAL A 193 21.43 10.86 20.15
N ALA A 194 22.47 10.93 20.97
CA ALA A 194 22.91 9.82 21.80
C ALA A 194 22.02 9.67 23.04
N MET A 195 21.55 8.45 23.27
CA MET A 195 20.76 8.06 24.43
C MET A 195 21.61 7.26 25.42
N ASN A 196 21.45 7.54 26.71
CA ASN A 196 21.99 6.74 27.80
C ASN A 196 20.88 5.89 28.41
N PHE A 197 21.22 4.69 28.86
CA PHE A 197 20.26 3.77 29.47
C PHE A 197 20.48 3.69 30.97
N SER A 198 19.40 3.85 31.73
CA SER A 198 19.40 3.70 33.19
C SER A 198 18.38 2.64 33.60
N PRO A 199 18.59 1.89 34.69
CA PRO A 199 17.61 0.91 35.15
C PRO A 199 16.23 1.54 35.37
N LEU A 200 15.18 0.88 34.88
CA LEU A 200 13.82 1.35 35.10
C LEU A 200 13.49 1.32 36.61
N PRO A 201 12.83 2.35 37.18
CA PRO A 201 12.44 2.34 38.60
C PRO A 201 11.53 1.16 38.96
N ASP A 202 11.68 0.59 40.15
CA ASP A 202 10.95 -0.62 40.56
C ASP A 202 9.43 -0.45 40.57
N SER A 203 8.95 0.73 40.95
CA SER A 203 7.53 1.08 40.93
C SER A 203 6.90 1.00 39.53
N VAL A 204 7.69 1.34 38.50
CA VAL A 204 7.27 1.27 37.10
C VAL A 204 7.46 -0.15 36.57
N ARG A 205 8.59 -0.80 36.90
CA ARG A 205 8.89 -2.19 36.54
C ARG A 205 7.80 -3.15 37.03
N ALA A 206 7.27 -2.93 38.23
CA ALA A 206 6.20 -3.75 38.82
C ALA A 206 4.93 -3.77 37.96
N ARG A 207 4.60 -2.65 37.30
CA ARG A 207 3.42 -2.56 36.40
C ARG A 207 3.56 -3.43 35.15
N PHE A 208 4.78 -3.63 34.69
CA PHE A 208 5.07 -4.47 33.52
C PHE A 208 5.21 -5.97 33.85
N ARG A 209 5.18 -6.37 35.12
CA ARG A 209 5.19 -7.80 35.50
C ARG A 209 3.84 -8.49 35.29
N GLN A 210 2.76 -7.73 35.20
CA GLN A 210 1.40 -8.23 35.11
C GLN A 210 0.77 -7.96 33.74
N VAL A 211 1.57 -7.71 32.70
CA VAL A 211 1.02 -7.48 31.36
C VAL A 211 0.29 -8.75 30.92
N PRO A 212 -1.01 -8.69 30.63
CA PRO A 212 -1.74 -9.86 30.18
C PRO A 212 -1.09 -10.38 28.89
N VAL A 213 -0.68 -11.64 28.89
CA VAL A 213 -0.16 -12.29 27.69
C VAL A 213 -1.33 -12.45 26.73
N VAL A 214 -1.39 -11.60 25.70
CA VAL A 214 -2.50 -11.57 24.73
C VAL A 214 -2.32 -12.59 23.60
N ALA A 215 -1.12 -13.18 23.49
CA ALA A 215 -0.84 -14.29 22.57
C ALA A 215 -0.87 -15.60 23.35
N LYS A 216 -2.03 -16.25 23.38
CA LYS A 216 -2.14 -17.67 23.71
C LYS A 216 -2.36 -18.41 22.39
N GLU A 217 -1.52 -19.40 22.12
CA GLU A 217 -1.59 -20.28 20.93
C GLU A 217 -2.97 -20.89 20.71
#